data_AF-A0A0D2MX73-F1
#
_entry.id   AF-A0A0D2MX73-F1
#
_cell.length_a   1.000
_cell.length_b   1.000
_cell.length_c   1.000
_cell.angle_alpha   90.00
_cell.angle_beta   90.00
_cell.angle_gamma   90.00
#
_symmetry.space_group_name_H-M   'P 1'
#
loop_
_entity.id
_entity.type
_entity.pdbx_description
1 polymer ?
#
loop_
_entity_poly.entity_id
_entity_poly.type
_entity_poly.pdbx_seq_one_letter_code
_entity_poly.pdbx_strand_id
1 'polypeptide(L)'
;MVGSNELLGNWDPKRGMGMRWSEGDVWVADFEVPPGPHLEMEYKYVVRNADGGVSHWKPGSNFSFSLSSVAPLVLARGGPRGAQLGGVAVRDAWDGARRDVSVEFAEDSGLSEEERREQDAFRESLSAALEELSGHITQAEQLSRRIKDPASPHLLEADRMVAAATRKAVAFAQALNASISWSALSEQA
;
A
#
# COMPACT_ATOMS: atom_id res chain seq x y z
N MET A 1 -3.93 -17.73 21.53
CA MET A 1 -5.31 -17.80 20.99
C MET A 1 -5.72 -19.26 20.83
N VAL A 2 -7.01 -19.58 20.99
CA VAL A 2 -7.59 -20.92 20.75
C VAL A 2 -8.83 -20.79 19.88
N GLY A 3 -9.30 -21.89 19.29
CA GLY A 3 -10.47 -21.85 18.44
C GLY A 3 -10.94 -23.20 17.93
N SER A 4 -11.97 -23.18 17.09
CA SER A 4 -12.67 -24.38 16.59
C SER A 4 -11.85 -25.25 15.64
N ASN A 5 -10.82 -24.68 15.01
CA ASN A 5 -10.07 -25.34 13.95
C ASN A 5 -8.77 -25.95 14.50
N GLU A 6 -8.21 -26.90 13.74
CA GLU A 6 -6.99 -27.60 14.13
C GLU A 6 -5.80 -26.65 14.35
N LEU A 7 -5.67 -25.63 13.49
CA LEU A 7 -4.65 -24.58 13.61
C LEU A 7 -4.73 -23.79 14.93
N LEU A 8 -5.93 -23.70 15.52
CA LEU A 8 -6.18 -23.01 16.78
C LEU A 8 -6.36 -24.00 17.95
N GLY A 9 -6.01 -25.27 17.75
CA GLY A 9 -5.95 -26.28 18.79
C GLY A 9 -7.27 -26.94 19.16
N ASN A 10 -8.34 -26.78 18.38
CA ASN A 10 -9.67 -27.36 18.67
C ASN A 10 -10.14 -27.11 20.12
N TRP A 11 -10.07 -25.85 20.55
CA TRP A 11 -10.37 -25.38 21.91
C TRP A 11 -9.45 -25.87 23.03
N ASP A 12 -8.37 -26.60 22.73
CA ASP A 12 -7.36 -26.97 23.73
C ASP A 12 -6.33 -25.83 23.93
N PRO A 13 -6.27 -25.20 25.12
CA PRO A 13 -5.31 -24.14 25.42
C PRO A 13 -3.85 -24.57 25.30
N LYS A 14 -3.54 -25.85 25.47
CA LYS A 14 -2.16 -26.36 25.32
C LYS A 14 -1.74 -26.40 23.86
N ARG A 15 -2.70 -26.54 22.94
CA ARG A 15 -2.51 -26.60 21.48
C ARG A 15 -2.86 -25.29 20.78
N GLY A 16 -3.24 -24.27 21.53
CA GLY A 16 -3.56 -22.96 21.00
C GLY A 16 -2.35 -22.28 20.37
N MET A 17 -2.62 -21.40 19.41
CA MET A 17 -1.62 -20.60 18.72
C MET A 17 -1.00 -19.56 19.67
N GLY A 18 0.34 -19.51 19.70
CA GLY A 18 1.10 -18.48 20.40
C GLY A 18 0.96 -17.14 19.69
N MET A 19 0.84 -16.06 20.47
CA MET A 19 0.84 -14.69 19.95
C MET A 19 2.13 -13.98 20.37
N ARG A 20 2.64 -13.11 19.52
CA ARG A 20 3.81 -12.29 19.80
C ARG A 20 3.36 -10.95 20.37
N TRP A 21 3.91 -10.59 21.53
CA TRP A 21 3.73 -9.26 22.10
C TRP A 21 4.59 -8.24 21.34
N SER A 22 4.05 -7.04 21.15
CA SER A 22 4.75 -5.85 20.69
C SER A 22 4.41 -4.64 21.55
N GLU A 23 5.20 -3.57 21.41
CA GLU A 23 5.02 -2.32 22.14
C GLU A 23 3.57 -1.80 22.05
N GLY A 24 3.05 -1.27 23.16
CA GLY A 24 1.67 -0.81 23.27
C GLY A 24 0.64 -1.89 23.64
N ASP A 25 1.08 -3.01 24.25
CA ASP A 25 0.23 -4.14 24.66
C ASP A 25 -0.54 -4.79 23.51
N VAL A 26 0.04 -4.73 22.31
CA VAL A 26 -0.49 -5.34 21.11
C VAL A 26 0.03 -6.76 20.99
N TRP A 27 -0.89 -7.70 20.80
CA TRP A 27 -0.57 -9.11 20.58
C TRP A 27 -0.94 -9.48 19.15
N VAL A 28 0.02 -10.00 18.39
CA VAL A 28 -0.15 -10.32 16.97
C VAL A 28 0.07 -11.81 16.74
N ALA A 29 -0.75 -12.40 15.85
CA ALA A 29 -0.54 -13.72 15.31
C ALA A 29 -0.94 -13.74 13.84
N ASP A 30 -0.07 -14.31 13.02
CA ASP A 30 -0.25 -14.47 11.59
C ASP A 30 -0.34 -15.97 11.29
N PHE A 31 -1.36 -16.38 10.54
CA PHE A 31 -1.53 -17.78 10.16
C PHE A 31 -2.29 -17.88 8.84
N GLU A 32 -1.91 -18.89 8.07
CA GLU A 32 -2.58 -19.22 6.82
C GLU A 32 -3.74 -20.16 7.09
N VAL A 33 -4.85 -19.91 6.42
CA VAL A 33 -6.03 -20.77 6.49
C VAL A 33 -6.19 -21.48 5.14
N PRO A 34 -6.48 -22.79 5.12
CA PRO A 34 -6.69 -23.50 3.86
C PRO A 34 -7.75 -22.81 3.00
N PRO A 35 -7.50 -22.62 1.70
CA PRO A 35 -8.47 -22.02 0.80
C PRO A 35 -9.72 -22.91 0.71
N GLY A 36 -10.90 -22.32 0.87
CA GLY A 36 -12.17 -23.03 0.83
C GLY A 36 -13.34 -22.12 0.44
N PRO A 37 -14.44 -22.69 -0.08
CA PRO A 37 -15.61 -21.91 -0.51
C PRO A 37 -16.32 -21.22 0.65
N HIS A 38 -16.20 -21.79 1.85
CA HIS A 38 -16.72 -21.25 3.10
C HIS A 38 -15.64 -21.44 4.15
N LEU A 39 -15.16 -20.33 4.71
CA LEU A 39 -14.33 -20.37 5.91
C LEU A 39 -15.18 -19.90 7.08
N GLU A 40 -15.60 -20.84 7.91
CA GLU A 40 -16.21 -20.55 9.20
C GLU A 40 -15.25 -20.98 10.30
N MET A 41 -14.99 -20.08 11.24
CA MET A 41 -14.16 -20.38 12.38
C MET A 41 -14.57 -19.58 13.61
N GLU A 42 -14.42 -20.19 14.76
CA GLU A 42 -14.53 -19.53 16.03
C GLU A 42 -13.18 -19.46 16.72
N TYR A 43 -12.93 -18.36 17.42
CA TYR A 43 -11.73 -18.20 18.22
C TYR A 43 -11.99 -17.41 19.51
N LYS A 44 -11.04 -17.55 20.44
CA LYS A 44 -11.02 -16.82 21.70
C LYS A 44 -9.59 -16.62 22.19
N TYR A 45 -9.39 -15.50 22.89
CA TYR A 45 -8.10 -15.17 23.49
C TYR A 45 -8.02 -15.72 24.91
N VAL A 46 -6.84 -16.24 25.25
CA VAL A 46 -6.52 -16.83 26.56
C VAL A 46 -5.13 -16.38 26.99
N VAL A 47 -4.99 -16.03 28.26
CA VAL A 47 -3.70 -15.82 28.92
C VAL A 47 -3.31 -17.14 29.57
N ARG A 48 -2.13 -17.64 29.21
CA ARG A 48 -1.57 -18.88 29.76
C ARG A 48 -0.46 -18.58 30.75
N ASN A 49 -0.41 -19.37 31.80
CA ASN A 49 0.70 -19.40 32.74
C ASN A 49 1.87 -20.20 32.17
N ALA A 50 3.06 -20.00 32.74
CA ALA A 50 4.27 -20.73 32.36
C ALA A 50 4.17 -22.26 32.56
N ASP A 51 3.31 -22.71 33.49
CA ASP A 51 2.99 -24.13 33.73
C ASP A 51 2.06 -24.73 32.66
N GLY A 52 1.61 -23.91 31.71
CA GLY A 52 0.70 -24.29 30.63
C GLY A 52 -0.78 -24.25 31.01
N GLY A 53 -1.12 -23.90 32.26
CA GLY A 53 -2.48 -23.65 32.70
C GLY A 53 -3.07 -22.35 32.13
N VAL A 54 -4.39 -22.22 32.15
CA VAL A 54 -5.08 -20.99 31.73
C VAL A 54 -5.26 -20.09 32.93
N SER A 55 -4.71 -18.87 32.85
CA SER A 55 -4.92 -17.84 33.88
C SER A 55 -6.25 -17.13 33.67
N HIS A 56 -6.48 -16.63 32.44
CA HIS A 56 -7.66 -15.85 32.11
C HIS A 56 -8.17 -16.17 30.72
N TRP A 57 -9.49 -16.27 30.61
CA TRP A 57 -10.19 -16.21 29.35
C TRP A 57 -10.58 -14.77 29.06
N LYS A 58 -10.56 -14.38 27.79
CA LYS A 58 -11.18 -13.12 27.40
C LYS A 58 -12.67 -13.13 27.82
N PRO A 59 -13.16 -12.07 28.48
CA PRO A 59 -14.57 -11.98 28.84
C PRO A 59 -15.46 -11.93 27.60
N GLY A 60 -16.71 -12.40 27.76
CA GLY A 60 -17.72 -12.43 26.69
C GLY A 60 -17.77 -13.74 25.90
N SER A 61 -18.60 -13.73 24.86
CA SER A 61 -18.79 -14.86 23.94
C SER A 61 -17.57 -15.10 23.04
N ASN A 62 -17.52 -16.27 22.40
CA ASN A 62 -16.53 -16.56 21.37
C ASN A 62 -16.69 -15.59 20.19
N PHE A 63 -15.59 -15.27 19.52
CA PHE A 63 -15.66 -14.56 18.26
C PHE A 63 -15.90 -15.57 17.14
N SER A 64 -16.93 -15.33 16.34
CA SER A 64 -17.17 -16.05 15.09
C SER A 64 -16.69 -15.22 13.91
N PHE A 65 -16.06 -15.88 12.96
CA PHE A 65 -15.58 -15.31 11.72
C PHE A 65 -16.03 -16.21 10.56
N SER A 66 -16.79 -15.62 9.64
CA SER A 66 -17.32 -16.31 8.47
C SER A 66 -16.95 -15.52 7.22
N LEU A 67 -16.10 -16.10 6.37
CA LEU A 67 -15.92 -15.66 4.99
C LEU A 67 -16.67 -16.62 4.08
N SER A 68 -17.83 -16.20 3.62
CA SER A 68 -18.43 -16.77 2.41
C SER A 68 -17.61 -16.27 1.22
N SER A 69 -17.10 -17.19 0.40
CA SER A 69 -16.30 -16.92 -0.81
C SER A 69 -16.41 -15.48 -1.30
N VAL A 70 -15.32 -14.71 -1.15
CA VAL A 70 -15.21 -13.33 -1.67
C VAL A 70 -14.95 -13.35 -3.18
N ALA A 71 -14.93 -14.53 -3.83
CA ALA A 71 -14.77 -14.66 -5.27
C ALA A 71 -15.79 -13.84 -6.09
N PRO A 72 -17.07 -13.65 -5.66
CA PRO A 72 -17.99 -12.77 -6.38
C PRO A 72 -17.87 -11.29 -5.97
N LEU A 73 -17.35 -10.96 -4.79
CA LEU A 73 -17.28 -9.55 -4.33
C LEU A 73 -16.13 -8.79 -4.98
N VAL A 74 -15.04 -9.48 -5.34
CA VAL A 74 -13.98 -8.92 -6.21
C VAL A 74 -14.54 -8.57 -7.60
N LEU A 75 -15.49 -9.35 -8.11
CA LEU A 75 -16.14 -9.08 -9.40
C LEU A 75 -17.28 -8.06 -9.33
N ALA A 76 -17.94 -7.93 -8.17
CA ALA A 76 -19.18 -7.16 -8.04
C ALA A 76 -18.98 -5.65 -7.87
N ARG A 77 -17.76 -5.17 -7.57
CA ARG A 77 -17.52 -3.76 -7.22
C ARG A 77 -16.55 -3.01 -8.12
N GLY A 78 -16.22 -3.54 -9.30
CA GLY A 78 -15.30 -2.88 -10.22
C GLY A 78 -13.87 -2.75 -9.68
N GLY A 79 -13.46 -3.63 -8.76
CA GLY A 79 -12.06 -3.72 -8.34
C GLY A 79 -11.16 -4.04 -9.54
N PRO A 80 -9.86 -3.69 -9.49
CA PRO A 80 -8.95 -3.96 -10.59
C PRO A 80 -9.04 -5.44 -10.99
N ARG A 81 -9.18 -5.70 -12.30
CA ARG A 81 -9.20 -7.06 -12.85
C ARG A 81 -7.95 -7.79 -12.35
N GLY A 82 -8.14 -8.78 -11.48
CA GLY A 82 -7.03 -9.56 -10.92
C GLY A 82 -6.74 -9.38 -9.44
N ALA A 83 -7.48 -8.52 -8.71
CA ALA A 83 -7.30 -8.38 -7.26
C ALA A 83 -7.51 -9.71 -6.53
N GLN A 84 -6.42 -10.34 -6.10
CA GLN A 84 -6.46 -11.51 -5.24
C GLN A 84 -6.59 -11.05 -3.79
N LEU A 85 -7.41 -11.73 -2.99
CA LEU A 85 -7.43 -11.49 -1.55
C LEU A 85 -6.03 -11.81 -1.00
N GLY A 86 -5.39 -10.83 -0.38
CA GLY A 86 -4.06 -10.98 0.22
C GLY A 86 -4.13 -11.48 1.66
N GLY A 87 -5.25 -11.23 2.34
CA GLY A 87 -5.50 -11.73 3.68
C GLY A 87 -6.71 -11.07 4.33
N VAL A 88 -6.96 -11.43 5.59
CA VAL A 88 -7.89 -10.70 6.45
C VAL A 88 -7.18 -10.41 7.76
N ALA A 89 -7.16 -9.15 8.16
CA ALA A 89 -6.66 -8.71 9.45
C ALA A 89 -7.82 -8.46 10.41
N VAL A 90 -7.70 -8.98 11.63
CA VAL A 90 -8.69 -8.78 12.69
C VAL A 90 -8.02 -8.10 13.88
N ARG A 91 -8.64 -7.02 14.36
CA ARG A 91 -8.17 -6.22 15.50
C ARG A 91 -9.22 -6.21 16.60
N ASP A 92 -8.97 -6.95 17.67
CA ASP A 92 -9.83 -7.02 18.85
C ASP A 92 -9.17 -6.36 20.06
N ALA A 93 -9.97 -5.69 20.88
CA ALA A 93 -9.57 -5.27 22.21
C ALA A 93 -10.00 -6.30 23.26
N TRP A 94 -9.16 -6.50 24.27
CA TRP A 94 -9.40 -7.46 25.35
C TRP A 94 -10.70 -7.18 26.12
N ASP A 95 -10.96 -5.92 26.41
CA ASP A 95 -12.18 -5.42 27.08
C ASP A 95 -13.43 -5.46 26.19
N GLY A 96 -13.27 -5.73 24.89
CA GLY A 96 -14.36 -5.71 23.91
C GLY A 96 -14.71 -4.33 23.37
N ALA A 97 -13.95 -3.28 23.71
CA ALA A 97 -14.20 -1.91 23.22
C ALA A 97 -13.97 -1.76 21.71
N ARG A 98 -13.22 -2.68 21.10
CA ARG A 98 -12.90 -2.68 19.67
C ARG A 98 -12.99 -4.09 19.10
N ARG A 99 -13.61 -4.19 17.93
CA ARG A 99 -13.51 -5.30 16.99
C ARG A 99 -13.58 -4.73 15.59
N ASP A 100 -12.48 -4.80 14.87
CA ASP A 100 -12.37 -4.33 13.49
C ASP A 100 -11.85 -5.46 12.61
N VAL A 101 -12.43 -5.61 11.43
CA VAL A 101 -12.11 -6.68 10.47
C VAL A 101 -11.87 -6.03 9.12
N SER A 102 -10.62 -6.03 8.69
CA SER A 102 -10.19 -5.44 7.43
C SER A 102 -9.74 -6.53 6.46
N VAL A 103 -10.28 -6.51 5.26
CA VAL A 103 -9.80 -7.36 4.17
C VAL A 103 -8.58 -6.69 3.57
N GLU A 104 -7.46 -7.39 3.59
CA GLU A 104 -6.25 -6.96 2.89
C GLU A 104 -6.33 -7.55 1.48
N PHE A 105 -6.41 -6.66 0.50
CA PHE A 105 -6.21 -7.08 -0.88
C PHE A 105 -4.72 -7.24 -1.06
N ALA A 106 -4.29 -8.36 -1.66
CA ALA A 106 -2.95 -8.40 -2.21
C ALA A 106 -3.03 -7.34 -3.30
N GLU A 107 -2.32 -6.23 -3.09
CA GLU A 107 -1.88 -5.43 -4.21
C GLU A 107 -1.03 -6.39 -5.05
N ASP A 108 -1.66 -7.11 -5.98
CA ASP A 108 -0.99 -7.29 -7.24
C ASP A 108 -0.75 -5.85 -7.68
N SER A 109 0.47 -5.37 -7.44
CA SER A 109 1.04 -4.17 -8.02
C SER A 109 1.09 -4.40 -9.53
N GLY A 110 -0.10 -4.57 -10.12
CA GLY A 110 -0.38 -5.03 -11.47
C GLY A 110 -0.17 -3.89 -12.44
N LEU A 111 0.98 -3.24 -12.33
CA LEU A 111 1.66 -2.83 -13.53
C LEU A 111 2.29 -4.11 -14.05
N SER A 112 1.87 -4.54 -15.23
CA SER A 112 2.61 -5.52 -16.00
C SER A 112 4.11 -5.16 -15.99
N GLU A 113 5.01 -6.15 -16.13
CA GLU A 113 6.45 -5.83 -16.22
C GLU A 113 6.74 -4.77 -17.29
N GLU A 114 5.90 -4.69 -18.31
CA GLU A 114 5.92 -3.69 -19.37
C GLU A 114 5.54 -2.30 -18.86
N GLU A 115 4.41 -2.13 -18.17
CA GLU A 115 4.01 -0.85 -17.57
C GLU A 115 4.97 -0.37 -16.49
N ARG A 116 5.57 -1.29 -15.72
CA ARG A 116 6.62 -0.96 -14.75
C ARG A 116 7.88 -0.47 -15.46
N ARG A 117 8.30 -1.13 -16.54
CA ARG A 117 9.42 -0.68 -17.38
C ARG A 117 9.12 0.67 -18.02
N GLU A 118 7.89 0.89 -18.49
CA GLU A 118 7.46 2.17 -19.05
C GLU A 118 7.47 3.28 -18.00
N GLN A 119 6.96 3.02 -16.80
CA GLN A 119 7.03 3.96 -15.69
C GLN A 119 8.46 4.24 -15.26
N ASP A 120 9.30 3.22 -15.12
CA ASP A 120 10.70 3.38 -14.72
C ASP A 120 11.47 4.16 -15.80
N ALA A 121 11.29 3.83 -17.09
CA ALA A 121 11.89 4.56 -18.21
C ALA A 121 11.38 6.01 -18.29
N PHE A 122 10.10 6.24 -18.02
CA PHE A 122 9.51 7.56 -17.97
C PHE A 122 10.06 8.39 -16.81
N ARG A 123 10.22 7.78 -15.62
CA ARG A 123 10.82 8.42 -14.44
C ARG A 123 12.30 8.72 -14.63
N GLU A 124 13.03 7.85 -15.29
CA GLU A 124 14.44 8.05 -15.63
C GLU A 124 14.59 9.19 -16.65
N SER A 125 13.77 9.18 -17.70
CA SER A 125 13.70 10.27 -18.70
C SER A 125 13.32 11.62 -18.07
N LEU A 126 12.39 11.62 -17.12
CA LEU A 126 12.03 12.81 -16.34
C LEU A 126 13.22 13.33 -15.53
N SER A 127 13.90 12.44 -14.81
CA SER A 127 15.02 12.81 -13.96
C SER A 127 16.14 13.42 -14.79
N ALA A 128 16.48 12.81 -15.93
CA ALA A 128 17.45 13.33 -16.89
C ALA A 128 17.05 14.70 -17.45
N ALA A 129 15.77 14.89 -17.80
CA ALA A 129 15.29 16.17 -18.32
C ALA A 129 15.33 17.29 -17.25
N LEU A 130 15.07 16.96 -15.99
CA LEU A 130 15.17 17.92 -14.87
C LEU A 130 16.63 18.28 -14.56
N GLU A 131 17.54 17.32 -14.64
CA GLU A 131 18.98 17.57 -14.50
C GLU A 131 19.51 18.48 -15.62
N GLU A 132 19.10 18.23 -16.88
CA GLU A 132 19.45 19.08 -18.02
C GLU A 132 18.94 20.52 -17.85
N LEU A 133 17.68 20.69 -17.42
CA LEU A 133 17.08 22.00 -17.13
C LEU A 133 17.86 22.73 -16.03
N SER A 134 18.19 22.04 -14.93
CA SER A 134 18.97 22.61 -13.82
C SER A 134 20.36 23.07 -14.27
N GLY A 135 21.01 22.27 -15.14
CA GLY A 135 22.28 22.61 -15.77
C GLY A 135 22.19 23.88 -16.61
N HIS A 136 21.20 23.99 -17.48
CA HIS A 136 21.00 25.17 -18.33
C HIS A 136 20.66 26.43 -17.53
N ILE A 137 19.85 26.34 -16.46
CA ILE A 137 19.59 27.47 -15.56
C ILE A 137 20.88 27.96 -14.92
N THR A 138 21.68 27.03 -14.37
CA THR A 138 22.96 27.38 -13.72
C THR A 138 23.92 28.05 -14.70
N GLN A 139 24.01 27.55 -15.93
CA GLN A 139 24.86 28.13 -16.98
C GLN A 139 24.38 29.52 -17.41
N ALA A 140 23.07 29.72 -17.58
CA ALA A 140 22.49 31.01 -17.91
C ALA A 140 22.74 32.04 -16.80
N GLU A 141 22.60 31.65 -15.53
CA GLU A 141 22.92 32.52 -14.38
C GLU A 141 24.40 32.92 -14.36
N GLN A 142 25.31 31.98 -14.62
CA GLN A 142 26.75 32.26 -14.68
C GLN A 142 27.10 33.20 -15.84
N LEU A 143 26.50 33.01 -17.02
CA LEU A 143 26.70 33.89 -18.18
C LEU A 143 26.12 35.28 -17.93
N SER A 144 24.94 35.38 -17.32
CA SER A 144 24.31 36.64 -16.93
C SER A 144 25.16 37.44 -15.94
N ARG A 145 25.81 36.76 -14.99
CA ARG A 145 26.76 37.41 -14.07
C ARG A 145 28.03 37.91 -14.75
N ARG A 146 28.46 37.26 -15.84
CA ARG A 146 29.71 37.59 -16.56
C ARG A 146 29.50 38.63 -17.65
N ILE A 147 28.40 38.55 -18.39
CA ILE A 147 28.12 39.40 -19.55
C ILE A 147 27.15 40.50 -19.12
N LYS A 148 27.66 41.74 -19.06
CA LYS A 148 26.86 42.93 -18.68
C LYS A 148 25.94 43.42 -19.80
N ASP A 149 26.14 42.95 -21.03
CA ASP A 149 25.32 43.31 -22.18
C ASP A 149 24.10 42.36 -22.29
N PRO A 150 22.89 42.85 -21.97
CA PRO A 150 21.67 42.05 -22.00
C PRO A 150 21.25 41.63 -23.41
N ALA A 151 21.78 42.26 -24.46
CA ALA A 151 21.48 41.92 -25.86
C ALA A 151 22.55 41.01 -26.49
N SER A 152 23.53 40.53 -25.72
CA SER A 152 24.58 39.68 -26.26
C SER A 152 24.02 38.36 -26.82
N PRO A 153 24.50 37.89 -27.99
CA PRO A 153 23.95 36.72 -28.66
C PRO A 153 24.04 35.45 -27.81
N HIS A 154 25.11 35.29 -27.03
CA HIS A 154 25.29 34.15 -26.12
C HIS A 154 24.29 34.14 -24.95
N LEU A 155 23.90 35.31 -24.44
CA LEU A 155 22.96 35.41 -23.32
C LEU A 155 21.51 35.19 -23.79
N LEU A 156 21.18 35.66 -25.00
CA LEU A 156 19.91 35.37 -25.66
C LEU A 156 19.75 33.88 -26.03
N GLU A 157 20.84 33.23 -26.43
CA GLU A 157 20.85 31.79 -26.69
C GLU A 157 20.63 30.97 -25.40
N ALA A 158 21.30 31.33 -24.31
CA ALA A 158 21.11 30.69 -23.02
C ALA A 158 19.68 30.87 -22.49
N ASP A 159 19.12 32.08 -22.60
CA ASP A 159 17.73 32.38 -22.19
C ASP A 159 16.71 31.59 -23.03
N ARG A 160 16.97 31.43 -24.34
CA ARG A 160 16.17 30.56 -25.22
C ARG A 160 16.19 29.09 -24.78
N MET A 161 17.34 28.58 -24.36
CA MET A 161 17.47 27.20 -23.86
C MET A 161 16.70 27.01 -22.54
N VAL A 162 16.81 27.96 -21.61
CA VAL A 162 16.03 27.96 -20.36
C VAL A 162 14.53 27.99 -20.67
N ALA A 163 14.08 28.90 -21.52
CA ALA A 163 12.66 28.99 -21.89
C ALA A 163 12.14 27.73 -22.59
N ALA A 164 12.95 27.09 -23.43
CA ALA A 164 12.59 25.82 -24.07
C ALA A 164 12.47 24.68 -23.04
N ALA A 165 13.41 24.59 -22.11
CA ALA A 165 13.43 23.59 -21.07
C ALA A 165 12.28 23.80 -20.06
N THR A 166 11.94 25.04 -19.70
CA THR A 166 10.76 25.35 -18.88
C THR A 166 9.46 24.94 -19.57
N ARG A 167 9.30 25.23 -20.87
CA ARG A 167 8.11 24.77 -21.64
C ARG A 167 7.98 23.26 -21.61
N LYS A 168 9.08 22.52 -21.75
CA LYS A 168 9.12 21.05 -21.67
C LYS A 168 8.70 20.55 -20.28
N ALA A 169 9.19 21.18 -19.21
CA ALA A 169 8.80 20.84 -17.83
C ALA A 169 7.32 21.12 -17.53
N VAL A 170 6.76 22.22 -18.03
CA VAL A 170 5.33 22.55 -17.89
C VAL A 170 4.45 21.55 -18.62
N ALA A 171 4.79 21.19 -19.87
CA ALA A 171 4.06 20.18 -20.62
C ALA A 171 4.06 18.82 -19.90
N PHE A 172 5.19 18.49 -19.26
CA PHE A 172 5.32 17.28 -18.46
C PHE A 172 4.43 17.31 -17.21
N ALA A 173 4.42 18.41 -16.45
CA ALA A 173 3.58 18.58 -15.27
C ALA A 173 2.08 18.51 -15.62
N GLN A 174 1.68 19.05 -16.77
CA GLN A 174 0.31 18.95 -17.27
C GLN A 174 -0.07 17.51 -17.62
N ALA A 175 0.83 16.74 -18.24
CA ALA A 175 0.61 15.33 -18.55
C ALA A 175 0.43 14.47 -17.28
N LEU A 176 1.24 14.71 -16.24
CA LEU A 176 1.09 14.05 -14.94
C LEU A 176 -0.27 14.35 -14.29
N ASN A 177 -0.66 15.63 -14.27
CA ASN A 177 -1.92 16.02 -13.66
C ASN A 177 -3.13 15.45 -14.41
N ALA A 178 -3.05 15.37 -15.74
CA ALA A 178 -4.06 14.70 -16.56
C ALA A 178 -4.16 13.21 -16.20
N SER A 179 -3.03 12.51 -16.09
CA SER A 179 -3.00 11.08 -15.72
C SER A 179 -3.65 10.83 -14.35
N ILE A 180 -3.35 11.65 -13.34
CA ILE A 180 -3.96 11.56 -11.99
C ILE A 180 -5.46 11.84 -12.03
N SER A 181 -5.89 12.82 -12.82
CA SER A 181 -7.31 13.17 -12.94
C SER A 181 -8.14 12.09 -13.65
N TRP A 182 -7.55 11.39 -14.62
CA TRP A 182 -8.21 10.26 -15.30
C TRP A 182 -8.42 9.08 -14.37
N SER A 183 -7.45 8.76 -13.50
CA SER A 183 -7.63 7.72 -12.47
C SER A 183 -8.75 8.05 -11.47
N ALA A 184 -8.93 9.33 -11.12
CA ALA A 184 -9.99 9.76 -10.20
C ALA A 184 -11.39 9.74 -10.83
N LEU A 185 -11.50 9.94 -12.15
CA LEU A 185 -12.78 9.91 -12.87
C LEU A 185 -13.26 8.48 -13.15
N SER A 186 -12.35 7.52 -13.34
CA SER A 186 -12.71 6.11 -13.49
C SER A 186 -13.23 5.44 -12.22
N GLU A 187 -13.05 6.05 -11.04
CA GLU A 187 -13.64 5.59 -9.77
C GLU A 187 -15.10 6.04 -9.57
N GLN A 188 -15.63 6.95 -10.40
CA GLN A 188 -16.97 7.53 -10.23
C GLN A 188 -18.01 7.10 -11.28
N ALA A 189 -17.62 6.27 -12.26
CA ALA A 189 -18.49 5.76 -13.33
C ALA A 189 -18.74 4.25 -13.18
#